data_AF-A0A194R1Z8-F1
#
_entry.id   AF-A0A194R1Z8-F1
#
_cell.length_a   1.000
_cell.length_b   1.000
_cell.length_c   1.000
_cell.angle_alpha   90.00
_cell.angle_beta   90.00
_cell.angle_gamma   90.00
#
_symmetry.space_group_name_H-M   'P 1'
#
loop_
_entity.id
_entity.type
_entity.pdbx_description
1 polymer ?
#
loop_
_entity_poly.entity_id
_entity_poly.type
_entity_poly.pdbx_seq_one_letter_code
_entity_poly.pdbx_strand_id
1 'polypeptide(L)'
;MIPHGLAVVLTAPSVFRFTAPSDPDKHLEAAAILGADVTGKKQADAGRVLSDTILKYMDIMKVENGLNAIGYSAQDIPQLVKGALPQHRLLKIAPIPQSEEDLSKILEDSLTLY
;
A
#
# COMPACT_ATOMS: atom_id res chain seq x y z
N MET A 1 2.09 4.40 -20.24
CA MET A 1 2.59 5.05 -19.01
C MET A 1 1.39 5.46 -18.18
N ILE A 2 1.41 5.18 -16.87
CA ILE A 2 0.35 5.58 -15.95
C ILE A 2 0.72 6.87 -15.21
N PRO A 3 -0.25 7.73 -14.84
CA PRO A 3 0.03 8.90 -14.00
C PRO A 3 0.71 8.47 -12.69
N HIS A 4 1.81 9.14 -12.35
CA HIS A 4 2.63 8.75 -11.19
C HIS A 4 1.83 8.71 -9.88
N GLY A 5 0.99 9.72 -9.63
CA GLY A 5 0.15 9.76 -8.43
C GLY A 5 -0.80 8.56 -8.32
N LEU A 6 -1.31 8.07 -9.44
CA LEU A 6 -2.20 6.91 -9.47
C LEU A 6 -1.44 5.61 -9.14
N ALA A 7 -0.23 5.45 -9.70
CA ALA A 7 0.64 4.32 -9.38
C ALA A 7 0.97 4.24 -7.88
N VAL A 8 1.23 5.39 -7.26
CA VAL A 8 1.56 5.51 -5.84
C VAL A 8 0.35 5.18 -4.96
N VAL A 9 -0.80 5.80 -5.22
CA VAL A 9 -1.95 5.67 -4.33
C VAL A 9 -2.59 4.28 -4.40
N LEU A 10 -2.60 3.62 -5.56
CA LEU A 10 -3.21 2.29 -5.71
C LEU A 10 -2.49 1.21 -4.92
N THR A 11 -1.19 1.37 -4.65
CA THR A 11 -0.39 0.41 -3.89
C THR A 11 -0.27 0.76 -2.40
N ALA A 12 -0.53 2.02 -2.04
CA ALA A 12 -0.36 2.53 -0.68
C ALA A 12 -1.12 1.72 0.40
N PRO A 13 -2.40 1.31 0.20
CA PRO A 13 -3.12 0.51 1.19
C PRO A 13 -2.40 -0.81 1.52
N SER A 14 -1.87 -1.51 0.51
CA SER A 14 -1.16 -2.77 0.70
C SER A 14 0.21 -2.54 1.35
N VAL A 15 0.94 -1.52 0.88
CA VAL A 15 2.23 -1.12 1.46
C VAL A 15 2.11 -0.77 2.95
N PHE A 16 1.10 0.01 3.37
CA PHE A 16 0.92 0.35 4.78
C PHE A 16 0.57 -0.86 5.67
N ARG A 17 -0.11 -1.87 5.13
CA ARG A 17 -0.31 -3.14 5.85
C ARG A 17 1.01 -3.87 6.03
N PHE A 18 1.83 -3.92 4.98
CA PHE A 18 3.16 -4.54 5.00
C PHE A 18 4.12 -3.83 5.95
N THR A 19 4.20 -2.50 5.94
CA THR A 19 5.18 -1.73 6.72
C THR A 19 4.78 -1.49 8.17
N ALA A 20 3.52 -1.71 8.55
CA ALA A 20 3.04 -1.44 9.90
C ALA A 20 3.89 -2.05 11.03
N PRO A 21 4.41 -3.28 10.95
CA PRO A 21 5.24 -3.85 12.00
C PRO A 21 6.53 -3.09 12.29
N SER A 22 7.02 -2.21 11.39
CA SER A 22 8.24 -1.44 11.66
C SER A 22 8.05 -0.39 12.74
N ASP A 23 6.86 0.22 12.77
CA ASP A 23 6.50 1.26 13.73
C ASP A 23 4.96 1.39 13.77
N PRO A 24 4.28 0.50 14.50
CA PRO A 24 2.82 0.48 14.56
C PRO A 24 2.23 1.77 15.14
N ASP A 25 2.94 2.38 16.10
CA ASP A 25 2.47 3.60 16.77
C ASP A 25 2.47 4.77 15.78
N LYS A 26 3.51 4.91 14.94
CA LYS A 26 3.49 5.91 13.84
C LYS A 26 2.38 5.68 12.82
N HIS A 27 2.03 4.42 12.53
CA HIS A 27 0.92 4.14 11.61
C HIS A 27 -0.43 4.53 12.23
N LEU A 28 -0.64 4.26 13.52
CA LEU A 28 -1.84 4.71 14.24
C LEU A 28 -1.88 6.23 14.37
N GLU A 29 -0.76 6.88 14.68
CA GLU A 29 -0.64 8.35 14.71
C GLU A 29 -1.01 8.96 13.36
N ALA A 30 -0.45 8.46 12.26
CA ALA A 30 -0.78 8.90 10.91
C ALA A 30 -2.28 8.72 10.60
N ALA A 31 -2.86 7.59 10.98
CA ALA A 31 -4.30 7.36 10.80
C ALA A 31 -5.15 8.35 11.61
N ALA A 32 -4.76 8.65 12.85
CA ALA A 32 -5.44 9.62 13.70
C ALA A 32 -5.36 11.06 13.13
N ILE A 33 -4.19 11.47 12.62
CA ILE A 33 -4.01 12.75 11.92
C ILE A 33 -4.93 12.83 10.70
N LEU A 34 -5.12 11.71 10.01
CA LEU A 34 -6.04 11.56 8.89
C LEU A 34 -7.51 11.36 9.32
N GLY A 35 -7.85 11.55 10.60
CA GLY A 35 -9.22 11.56 11.10
C GLY A 35 -9.79 10.19 11.48
N ALA A 36 -8.97 9.13 11.55
CA ALA A 36 -9.42 7.83 12.07
C ALA A 36 -9.55 7.85 13.61
N ASP A 37 -10.60 7.21 14.13
CA ASP A 37 -10.68 6.92 15.57
C ASP A 37 -9.78 5.73 15.90
N VAL A 38 -8.71 6.02 16.62
CA VAL A 38 -7.71 5.04 17.07
C VAL A 38 -7.90 4.62 18.53
N THR A 39 -8.97 5.08 19.18
CA THR A 39 -9.27 4.73 20.58
C THR A 39 -9.39 3.21 20.75
N GLY A 40 -8.57 2.63 21.63
CA GLY A 40 -8.57 1.20 21.92
C GLY A 40 -8.04 0.29 20.81
N LYS A 41 -7.45 0.84 19.74
CA LYS A 41 -6.80 0.03 18.69
C LYS A 41 -5.49 -0.56 19.21
N LYS A 42 -5.20 -1.79 18.80
CA LYS A 42 -3.94 -2.46 19.14
C LYS A 42 -2.90 -2.15 18.07
N GLN A 43 -1.62 -2.27 18.42
CA GLN A 43 -0.52 -2.17 17.46
C GLN A 43 -0.67 -3.14 16.27
N ALA A 44 -1.21 -4.33 16.51
CA ALA A 44 -1.50 -5.31 15.45
C ALA A 44 -2.54 -4.82 14.43
N ASP A 45 -3.39 -3.84 14.78
CA ASP A 45 -4.39 -3.26 13.88
C ASP A 45 -3.84 -2.09 13.05
N ALA A 46 -2.64 -1.58 13.37
CA ALA A 46 -2.13 -0.32 12.87
C ALA A 46 -2.11 -0.21 11.33
N GLY A 47 -1.59 -1.25 10.66
CA GLY A 47 -1.53 -1.30 9.21
C GLY A 47 -2.91 -1.33 8.57
N ARG A 48 -3.84 -2.08 9.15
CA ARG A 48 -5.23 -2.09 8.69
C ARG A 48 -5.90 -0.74 8.90
N VAL A 49 -5.75 -0.12 10.07
CA VAL A 49 -6.39 1.16 10.40
C VAL A 49 -5.93 2.27 9.45
N LEU A 50 -4.63 2.38 9.19
CA LEU A 50 -4.12 3.36 8.23
C LEU A 50 -4.58 3.04 6.80
N SER A 51 -4.47 1.77 6.38
CA SER A 51 -4.89 1.32 5.05
C SER A 51 -6.37 1.59 4.78
N ASP A 52 -7.26 1.22 5.72
CA ASP A 52 -8.70 1.46 5.62
C ASP A 52 -9.03 2.97 5.61
N THR A 53 -8.22 3.80 6.27
CA THR A 53 -8.36 5.27 6.26
C THR A 53 -8.01 5.84 4.88
N ILE A 54 -6.91 5.39 4.28
CA ILE A 54 -6.52 5.78 2.92
C ILE A 54 -7.57 5.34 1.90
N LEU A 55 -8.09 4.11 2.01
CA LEU A 55 -9.15 3.60 1.13
C LEU A 55 -10.42 4.46 1.18
N LYS A 56 -10.81 4.98 2.35
CA LYS A 56 -11.94 5.92 2.46
C LYS A 56 -11.71 7.19 1.64
N TYR A 57 -10.52 7.78 1.73
CA TYR A 57 -10.16 8.97 0.96
C TYR A 57 -10.13 8.67 -0.54
N MET A 58 -9.59 7.53 -0.93
CA MET A 58 -9.56 7.09 -2.32
C MET A 58 -10.98 6.93 -2.88
N ASP A 59 -11.93 6.37 -2.13
CA ASP A 59 -13.34 6.26 -2.56
C ASP A 59 -14.02 7.63 -2.67
N ILE A 60 -13.78 8.53 -1.69
CA ILE A 60 -14.30 9.91 -1.74
C ILE A 60 -13.79 10.63 -3.00
N MET A 61 -12.52 10.45 -3.34
CA MET A 61 -11.88 11.04 -4.51
C MET A 61 -12.16 10.28 -5.82
N LYS A 62 -12.91 9.17 -5.76
CA LYS A 62 -13.24 8.32 -6.91
C LYS A 62 -12.01 7.80 -7.66
N VAL A 63 -10.98 7.41 -6.91
CA VAL A 63 -9.84 6.67 -7.43
C VAL A 63 -10.30 5.30 -7.93
N GLU A 64 -9.71 4.85 -9.03
CA GLU A 64 -9.98 3.57 -9.67
C GLU A 64 -9.85 2.38 -8.70
N ASN A 65 -10.64 1.32 -8.92
CA ASN A 65 -10.64 0.14 -8.06
C ASN A 65 -9.44 -0.78 -8.32
N GLY A 66 -8.25 -0.33 -7.92
CA GLY A 66 -7.02 -1.11 -8.01
C GLY A 66 -6.38 -1.12 -9.39
N LEU A 67 -5.27 -1.84 -9.49
CA LEU A 67 -4.47 -1.97 -10.70
C LEU A 67 -5.26 -2.61 -11.86
N ASN A 68 -6.24 -3.47 -11.57
CA ASN A 68 -7.12 -4.06 -12.60
C ASN A 68 -7.90 -2.99 -13.36
N ALA A 69 -8.40 -1.98 -12.66
CA ALA A 69 -9.22 -0.93 -13.26
C ALA A 69 -8.42 -0.03 -14.24
N ILE A 70 -7.09 -0.09 -14.20
CA ILE A 70 -6.20 0.66 -15.10
C ILE A 70 -5.43 -0.25 -16.07
N GLY A 71 -5.87 -1.51 -16.21
CA GLY A 71 -5.41 -2.43 -17.26
C GLY A 71 -4.24 -3.33 -16.90
N TYR A 72 -3.88 -3.45 -15.62
CA TYR A 72 -2.96 -4.49 -15.16
C TYR A 72 -3.71 -5.72 -14.68
N SER A 73 -2.99 -6.83 -14.53
CA SER A 73 -3.53 -8.11 -14.10
C SER A 73 -2.49 -8.88 -13.30
N ALA A 74 -2.89 -10.01 -12.72
CA ALA A 74 -1.95 -10.90 -12.04
C ALA A 74 -0.80 -11.38 -12.96
N GLN A 75 -1.04 -11.45 -14.27
CA GLN A 75 -0.03 -11.84 -15.26
C GLN A 75 1.09 -10.81 -15.42
N ASP A 76 0.85 -9.54 -15.07
CA ASP A 76 1.83 -8.46 -15.18
C ASP A 76 2.77 -8.38 -13.97
N ILE A 77 2.38 -8.98 -12.83
CA ILE A 77 3.10 -8.87 -11.55
C ILE A 77 4.55 -9.31 -11.65
N PRO A 78 4.91 -10.46 -12.27
CA PRO A 78 6.31 -10.86 -12.38
C PRO A 78 7.18 -9.81 -13.08
N GLN A 79 6.64 -9.16 -14.12
CA GLN A 79 7.37 -8.13 -14.85
C GLN A 79 7.45 -6.81 -14.07
N LEU A 80 6.40 -6.46 -13.31
CA LEU A 80 6.40 -5.30 -12.41
C LEU A 80 7.43 -5.45 -11.29
N VAL A 81 7.49 -6.63 -10.65
CA VAL A 81 8.48 -6.91 -9.60
C VAL A 81 9.89 -6.88 -10.16
N LYS A 82 10.13 -7.50 -11.32
CA LYS A 82 11.41 -7.41 -12.02
C LYS A 82 11.82 -5.96 -12.33
N GLY A 83 10.87 -5.08 -12.61
CA GLY A 83 11.11 -3.64 -12.78
C GLY A 83 11.36 -2.87 -11.47
N ALA A 84 10.85 -3.36 -10.35
CA ALA A 84 11.03 -2.76 -9.03
C ALA A 84 12.39 -3.13 -8.40
N LEU A 85 12.84 -4.38 -8.54
CA LEU A 85 14.07 -4.89 -7.89
C LEU A 85 15.35 -4.05 -8.17
N PRO A 86 15.61 -3.54 -9.40
CA PRO A 86 16.79 -2.71 -9.67
C PRO A 86 16.77 -1.35 -8.97
N GLN A 87 15.63 -0.92 -8.43
CA GLN A 87 15.46 0.37 -7.74
C GLN A 87 15.98 0.31 -6.30
N HIS A 88 17.18 -0.24 -6.12
CA HIS A 88 17.79 -0.55 -4.83
C HIS A 88 17.83 0.64 -3.87
N ARG A 89 18.04 1.86 -4.38
CA ARG A 89 18.07 3.05 -3.52
C ARG A 89 16.72 3.34 -2.89
N LEU A 90 15.61 3.13 -3.62
CA LEU A 90 14.26 3.35 -3.10
C LEU A 90 13.86 2.21 -2.14
N LEU A 91 14.12 0.96 -2.52
CA LEU A 91 13.80 -0.19 -1.68
C LEU A 91 14.55 -0.16 -0.34
N LYS A 92 15.81 0.32 -0.31
CA LYS A 92 16.60 0.46 0.93
C LYS A 92 16.10 1.53 1.90
N ILE A 93 15.24 2.45 1.46
CA ILE A 93 14.68 3.50 2.34
C ILE A 93 13.46 2.95 3.10
N ALA A 94 12.85 1.87 2.61
CA ALA A 94 11.72 1.26 3.29
C ALA A 94 12.14 0.74 4.69
N PRO A 95 11.26 0.87 5.70
CA PRO A 95 11.62 0.55 7.07
C PRO A 95 11.70 -0.96 7.36
N ILE A 96 11.23 -1.79 6.43
CA ILE A 96 11.29 -3.27 6.46
C ILE A 96 11.93 -3.72 5.15
N PRO A 97 12.81 -4.74 5.13
CA PRO A 97 13.28 -5.36 3.89
C PRO A 97 12.14 -6.10 3.16
N GLN A 98 12.14 -6.07 1.83
CA GLN A 98 11.18 -6.78 0.98
C GLN A 98 11.88 -7.86 0.16
N SER A 99 11.32 -9.06 0.16
CA SER A 99 11.60 -10.11 -0.82
C SER A 99 10.85 -9.87 -2.14
N GLU A 100 11.17 -10.64 -3.17
CA GLU A 100 10.42 -10.66 -4.43
C GLU A 100 8.97 -11.14 -4.20
N GLU A 101 8.78 -12.07 -3.26
CA GLU A 101 7.48 -12.56 -2.82
C GLU A 101 6.67 -11.46 -2.13
N ASP A 102 7.29 -10.65 -1.26
CA ASP A 102 6.62 -9.54 -0.59
C ASP A 102 6.14 -8.49 -1.62
N LEU A 103 7.00 -8.14 -2.59
CA LEU A 103 6.63 -7.21 -3.65
C LEU A 103 5.51 -7.76 -4.53
N SER A 104 5.55 -9.06 -4.85
CA SER A 104 4.49 -9.73 -5.60
C SER A 104 3.18 -9.66 -4.83
N LYS A 105 3.21 -9.97 -3.53
CA LYS A 105 2.02 -9.95 -2.68
C LYS A 105 1.42 -8.56 -2.54
N ILE A 106 2.28 -7.54 -2.39
CA ILE A 106 1.84 -6.14 -2.35
C ILE A 106 1.07 -5.77 -3.63
N LEU A 107 1.59 -6.14 -4.79
CA LEU A 107 0.96 -5.88 -6.08
C LEU A 107 -0.33 -6.68 -6.28
N GLU A 108 -0.35 -7.96 -5.88
CA GLU A 108 -1.56 -8.80 -5.92
C GLU A 108 -2.68 -8.18 -5.09
N ASP A 109 -2.39 -7.79 -3.85
CA ASP A 109 -3.34 -7.16 -2.95
C ASP A 109 -3.76 -5.75 -3.42
N SER A 110 -3.07 -5.19 -4.41
CA SER A 110 -3.40 -3.91 -5.05
C SER A 110 -4.18 -4.07 -6.36
N LEU A 111 -4.43 -5.30 -6.84
CA LEU A 111 -5.21 -5.54 -8.06
C LEU A 111 -6.66 -5.07 -7.92
N THR A 112 -7.26 -5.28 -6.74
CA THR A 112 -8.62 -4.86 -6.38
C THR A 112 -8.62 -4.31 -4.96
N LEU A 113 -9.23 -3.14 -4.74
CA LEU A 113 -9.16 -2.39 -3.48
C LEU A 113 -10.50 -2.29 -2.74
N TYR A 114 -11.61 -2.28 -3.47
CA TYR A 114 -12.98 -2.21 -2.96
C TYR A 114 -13.81 -3.43 -3.39
#